data_AF-X1UJB1-F1
#
_entry.id   AF-X1UJB1-F1
#
_cell.length_a   1.000
_cell.length_b   1.000
_cell.length_c   1.000
_cell.angle_alpha   90.00
_cell.angle_beta   90.00
_cell.angle_gamma   90.00
#
_symmetry.space_group_name_H-M   'P 1'
#
loop_
_entity.id
_entity.type
_entity.pdbx_description
1 polymer ?
#
loop_
_entity_poly.entity_id
_entity_poly.type
_entity_poly.pdbx_seq_one_letter_code
_entity_poly.pdbx_strand_id
1 'polypeptide(L)'
;MKRYIASDFHNGNEVADYDRVMGFLELVEDDADEFLLLGDFEEMLWSNLTILETVPPYSYVTDKVRQIASERPTKVILGNHDWNLGLFALQIEPIQIVKPFAEDG
;
A
#
# COMPACT_ATOMS: atom_id res chain seq x y z
N MET A 1 5.10 -12.39 17.28
CA MET A 1 5.03 -11.09 16.59
C MET A 1 5.83 -11.17 15.31
N LYS A 2 5.15 -11.49 14.21
CA LYS A 2 5.64 -11.56 12.85
C LYS A 2 5.26 -10.26 12.15
N ARG A 3 6.28 -9.48 11.79
CA ARG A 3 6.10 -8.23 11.06
C ARG A 3 6.52 -8.45 9.62
N TYR A 4 5.62 -8.16 8.70
CA TYR A 4 5.89 -8.17 7.28
C TYR A 4 6.15 -6.75 6.81
N ILE A 5 7.16 -6.58 5.97
CA ILE A 5 7.61 -5.26 5.50
C ILE A 5 7.79 -5.36 3.99
N ALA A 6 7.23 -4.40 3.26
CA ALA A 6 7.36 -4.29 1.82
C ALA A 6 7.50 -2.82 1.39
N SER A 7 7.90 -2.61 0.15
CA SER A 7 8.11 -1.31 -0.49
C SER A 7 8.00 -1.50 -2.01
N ASP A 8 7.86 -0.40 -2.75
CA ASP A 8 8.00 -0.37 -4.22
C ASP A 8 7.01 -1.31 -4.95
N PHE A 9 5.75 -1.32 -4.51
CA PHE A 9 4.70 -2.02 -5.25
C PHE A 9 4.38 -1.33 -6.57
N HIS A 10 4.48 0.01 -6.61
CA HIS A 10 4.11 0.85 -7.75
C HIS A 10 2.72 0.46 -8.31
N ASN A 11 1.74 0.26 -7.43
CA ASN A 11 0.39 -0.12 -7.86
C ASN A 11 -0.22 0.98 -8.75
N GLY A 12 -0.75 0.64 -9.92
CA GLY A 12 -1.10 1.61 -10.97
C GLY A 12 -0.06 1.75 -12.09
N ASN A 13 1.06 1.02 -12.03
CA ASN A 13 2.05 0.93 -13.09
C ASN A 13 1.89 -0.38 -13.90
N GLU A 14 1.80 -0.29 -15.23
CA GLU A 14 1.57 -1.44 -16.12
C GLU A 14 2.69 -2.49 -16.08
N VAL A 15 3.90 -2.14 -15.62
CA VAL A 15 5.04 -3.07 -15.53
C VAL A 15 5.17 -3.76 -14.16
N ALA A 16 4.28 -3.47 -13.21
CA ALA A 16 4.30 -4.12 -11.90
C ALA A 16 3.92 -5.61 -11.99
N ASP A 17 4.56 -6.43 -11.16
CA ASP A 17 4.30 -7.88 -11.08
C ASP A 17 3.14 -8.16 -10.11
N TYR A 18 1.91 -8.01 -10.61
CA TYR A 18 0.69 -8.14 -9.82
C TYR A 18 0.49 -9.53 -9.22
N ASP A 19 0.88 -10.60 -9.92
CA ASP A 19 0.76 -11.96 -9.41
C ASP A 19 1.66 -12.15 -8.18
N ARG A 20 2.89 -11.63 -8.23
CA ARG A 20 3.80 -11.69 -7.08
C ARG A 20 3.36 -10.80 -5.93
N VAL A 21 2.86 -9.59 -6.21
CA VAL A 21 2.31 -8.69 -5.19
C VAL A 21 1.13 -9.36 -4.48
N MET A 22 0.17 -9.91 -5.23
CA MET A 22 -0.99 -10.58 -4.64
C MET A 22 -0.60 -11.83 -3.85
N GLY A 23 0.31 -12.66 -4.36
CA GLY A 23 0.80 -13.83 -3.62
C GLY A 23 1.51 -13.46 -2.32
N PHE A 24 2.23 -12.33 -2.29
CA PHE A 24 2.79 -11.80 -1.04
C PHE A 24 1.69 -11.29 -0.09
N LEU A 25 0.68 -10.59 -0.60
CA LEU A 25 -0.42 -10.10 0.22
C LEU A 25 -1.27 -11.23 0.83
N GLU A 26 -1.43 -12.36 0.13
CA GLU A 26 -2.03 -13.58 0.68
C GLU A 26 -1.22 -14.13 1.86
N LEU A 27 0.12 -14.15 1.74
CA LEU A 27 1.01 -14.56 2.83
C LEU A 27 0.91 -13.61 4.04
N VAL A 28 0.83 -12.30 3.79
CA VAL A 28 0.64 -11.29 4.84
C VAL A 28 -0.69 -11.49 5.55
N GLU A 29 -1.77 -11.72 4.80
CA GLU A 29 -3.09 -11.98 5.35
C GLU A 29 -3.14 -13.29 6.17
N ASP A 30 -2.39 -14.31 5.80
CA ASP A 30 -2.40 -15.58 6.56
C ASP A 30 -1.62 -15.47 7.88
N ASP A 31 -0.47 -14.80 7.89
CA ASP A 31 0.54 -15.01 8.95
C ASP A 31 1.09 -13.74 9.62
N ALA A 32 0.78 -12.54 9.13
CA ALA A 32 1.30 -11.30 9.72
C ALA A 32 0.54 -10.87 10.98
N ASP A 33 1.27 -10.54 12.04
CA ASP A 33 0.75 -9.81 13.21
C ASP A 33 0.69 -8.29 12.92
N GLU A 34 1.56 -7.77 12.05
CA GLU A 34 1.64 -6.37 11.62
C GLU A 34 2.20 -6.28 10.19
N PHE A 35 1.69 -5.32 9.40
CA PHE A 35 2.17 -5.05 8.04
C PHE A 35 2.65 -3.59 7.89
N LEU A 36 3.86 -3.41 7.36
CA LEU A 36 4.42 -2.10 7.05
C LEU A 36 4.73 -1.96 5.55
N LEU A 37 4.23 -0.89 4.94
CA LEU A 37 4.56 -0.43 3.59
C LEU A 37 5.52 0.76 3.70
N LEU A 38 6.73 0.62 3.15
CA LEU A 38 7.82 1.60 3.26
C LEU A 38 7.96 2.47 1.99
N GLY A 39 6.84 2.98 1.51
CA GLY A 39 6.78 3.88 0.37
C GLY A 39 6.53 3.16 -0.95
N ASP A 40 6.17 3.97 -1.93
CA ASP A 40 5.88 3.57 -3.31
C ASP A 40 4.89 2.40 -3.38
N PHE A 41 3.88 2.45 -2.48
CA PHE A 41 2.76 1.53 -2.47
C PHE A 41 1.87 1.76 -3.70
N GLU A 42 1.50 3.02 -3.93
CA GLU A 42 0.69 3.47 -5.08
C GLU A 42 1.54 4.31 -6.05
N GLU A 43 1.30 4.18 -7.35
CA GLU A 43 1.96 4.97 -8.40
C GLU A 43 1.21 6.29 -8.63
N MET A 44 1.23 7.18 -7.65
CA MET A 44 0.50 8.46 -7.69
C MET A 44 1.21 9.54 -8.52
N LEU A 45 2.44 9.29 -9.01
CA LEU A 45 3.14 10.23 -9.89
C LEU A 45 2.58 10.19 -11.32
N TRP A 46 2.12 9.02 -11.77
CA TRP A 46 1.62 8.80 -13.13
C TRP A 46 0.19 8.28 -13.19
N SER A 47 -0.34 7.75 -12.09
CA SER A 47 -1.74 7.33 -11.96
C SER A 47 -2.57 8.36 -11.20
N ASN A 48 -3.86 8.06 -11.02
CA ASN A 48 -4.74 8.80 -10.13
C ASN A 48 -5.57 7.82 -9.29
N LEU A 49 -6.06 8.30 -8.15
CA LEU A 49 -6.85 7.48 -7.22
C LEU A 49 -8.07 6.81 -7.85
N THR A 50 -8.73 7.45 -8.80
CA THR A 50 -9.88 6.82 -9.47
C THR A 50 -9.46 5.56 -10.21
N ILE A 51 -8.31 5.60 -10.91
CA ILE A 51 -7.77 4.42 -11.59
C ILE A 51 -7.39 3.35 -10.57
N LEU A 52 -6.71 3.72 -9.48
CA LEU A 52 -6.32 2.79 -8.43
C LEU A 52 -7.51 2.13 -7.74
N GLU A 53 -8.65 2.82 -7.62
CA GLU A 53 -9.85 2.27 -6.96
C GLU A 53 -10.79 1.52 -7.92
N THR A 54 -10.73 1.76 -9.23
CA THR A 54 -11.75 1.26 -10.16
C THR A 54 -11.24 0.36 -11.27
N VAL A 55 -9.93 0.33 -11.53
CA VAL A 55 -9.35 -0.39 -12.66
C VAL A 55 -8.56 -1.60 -12.18
N PRO A 56 -8.93 -2.82 -12.59
CA PRO A 56 -8.09 -4.00 -12.40
C PRO A 56 -6.79 -3.91 -13.22
N PRO A 57 -5.67 -4.45 -12.71
CA PRO A 57 -5.53 -5.16 -11.43
C PRO A 57 -5.32 -4.22 -10.23
N TYR A 58 -5.24 -2.91 -10.44
CA TYR A 58 -4.82 -1.94 -9.43
C TYR A 58 -5.75 -1.90 -8.23
N SER A 59 -7.06 -1.93 -8.48
CA SER A 59 -8.08 -1.95 -7.43
C SER A 59 -7.98 -3.18 -6.55
N TYR A 60 -7.55 -4.32 -7.09
CA TYR A 60 -7.42 -5.55 -6.30
C TYR A 60 -6.31 -5.44 -5.26
N VAL A 61 -5.21 -4.78 -5.59
CA VAL A 61 -4.10 -4.55 -4.65
C VAL A 61 -4.55 -3.61 -3.53
N THR A 62 -5.13 -2.46 -3.87
CA THR A 62 -5.60 -1.47 -2.88
C THR A 62 -6.67 -2.09 -1.97
N ASP A 63 -7.66 -2.79 -2.53
CA ASP A 63 -8.70 -3.46 -1.75
C ASP A 63 -8.13 -4.55 -0.84
N LYS A 64 -7.16 -5.33 -1.31
CA LYS A 64 -6.52 -6.37 -0.50
C LYS A 64 -5.76 -5.79 0.68
N VAL A 65 -5.00 -4.72 0.48
CA VAL A 65 -4.29 -4.04 1.58
C VAL A 65 -5.28 -3.45 2.58
N ARG A 66 -6.41 -2.87 2.12
CA ARG A 66 -7.48 -2.39 3.01
C ARG A 66 -8.13 -3.51 3.81
N GLN A 67 -8.37 -4.67 3.18
CA GLN A 67 -8.87 -5.86 3.87
C GLN A 67 -7.91 -6.30 4.98
N ILE A 68 -6.61 -6.44 4.67
CA ILE A 68 -5.57 -6.76 5.66
C ILE A 68 -5.61 -5.75 6.81
N ALA A 69 -5.65 -4.45 6.47
CA ALA A 69 -5.68 -3.36 7.44
C ALA A 69 -6.93 -3.38 8.35
N SER A 70 -8.04 -3.98 7.90
CA SER A 70 -9.26 -4.11 8.71
C SER A 70 -9.14 -5.12 9.84
N GLU A 71 -8.19 -6.06 9.72
CA GLU A 71 -7.99 -7.15 10.68
C GLU A 71 -6.72 -6.98 11.51
N ARG A 72 -5.70 -6.32 10.96
CA ARG A 72 -4.40 -6.16 11.61
C ARG A 72 -3.77 -4.80 11.38
N PRO A 73 -2.91 -4.32 12.30
CA PRO A 73 -2.22 -3.06 12.15
C PRO A 73 -1.44 -3.01 10.82
N THR A 74 -1.85 -2.09 9.96
CA THR A 74 -1.20 -1.85 8.67
C THR A 74 -0.86 -0.38 8.55
N LYS A 75 0.41 -0.10 8.28
CA LYS A 75 0.92 1.27 8.20
C LYS A 75 1.62 1.50 6.87
N VAL A 76 1.45 2.69 6.31
CA VAL A 76 2.22 3.15 5.15
C VAL A 76 3.05 4.37 5.56
N ILE A 77 4.34 4.31 5.24
CA ILE A 77 5.24 5.46 5.23
C ILE A 77 5.29 5.92 3.77
N LEU A 78 5.06 7.20 3.53
CA LEU A 78 5.00 7.72 2.16
C LEU A 78 6.40 7.78 1.54
N GLY A 79 6.52 7.27 0.32
CA GLY A 79 7.65 7.39 -0.59
C GLY A 79 7.45 8.53 -1.59
N ASN A 80 8.32 8.58 -2.61
CA ASN A 80 8.31 9.66 -3.60
C ASN A 80 7.26 9.46 -4.70
N HIS A 81 6.77 8.24 -4.93
CA HIS A 81 5.70 7.98 -5.90
C HIS A 81 4.30 8.10 -5.31
N ASP A 82 4.14 7.97 -3.99
CA ASP A 82 2.85 8.04 -3.29
C ASP A 82 2.76 9.20 -2.28
N TRP A 83 3.63 10.21 -2.33
CA TRP A 83 3.59 11.37 -1.42
C TRP A 83 2.22 12.06 -1.36
N ASN A 84 1.48 12.07 -2.47
CA ASN A 84 0.14 12.63 -2.57
C ASN A 84 -0.93 11.82 -1.82
N LEU A 85 -0.66 10.55 -1.50
CA LEU A 85 -1.59 9.68 -0.79
C LEU A 85 -1.98 10.25 0.58
N GLY A 86 -1.09 11.05 1.20
CA GLY A 86 -1.39 11.81 2.42
C GLY A 86 -2.59 12.76 2.30
N LEU A 87 -2.89 13.27 1.10
CA LEU A 87 -4.05 14.11 0.83
C LEU A 87 -5.36 13.32 0.78
N PHE A 88 -5.27 11.99 0.67
CA PHE A 88 -6.37 11.07 0.45
C PHE A 88 -6.43 9.97 1.52
N ALA A 89 -5.95 10.29 2.73
CA ALA A 89 -5.87 9.34 3.83
C ALA A 89 -7.22 8.68 4.17
N LEU A 90 -8.33 9.40 4.02
CA LEU A 90 -9.67 8.89 4.30
C LEU A 90 -10.12 7.83 3.30
N GLN A 91 -9.63 7.89 2.06
CA GLN A 91 -9.98 6.97 0.99
C GLN A 91 -9.33 5.61 1.17
N ILE A 92 -8.16 5.58 1.81
CA ILE A 92 -7.40 4.35 2.07
C ILE A 92 -7.61 3.76 3.46
N GLU A 93 -8.56 4.29 4.24
CA GLU A 93 -8.91 3.69 5.52
C GLU A 93 -9.27 2.19 5.33
N PRO A 94 -8.82 1.32 6.25
CA PRO A 94 -8.23 1.62 7.56
C PRO A 94 -6.68 1.67 7.60
N ILE A 95 -6.00 1.82 6.46
CA ILE A 95 -4.53 1.90 6.40
C ILE A 95 -4.05 3.17 7.11
N GLN A 96 -3.12 3.04 8.07
CA GLN A 96 -2.59 4.18 8.79
C GLN A 96 -1.41 4.82 8.03
N ILE A 97 -1.57 6.05 7.56
CA ILE A 97 -0.43 6.84 7.06
C ILE A 97 0.41 7.34 8.25
N VAL A 98 1.70 7.05 8.23
CA VAL A 98 2.67 7.50 9.23
C VAL A 98 3.47 8.66 8.64
N LYS A 99 3.41 9.82 9.30
CA LYS A 99 4.19 11.03 8.96
C LYS A 99 5.68 10.78 9.19
N PRO A 100 6.56 11.45 8.42
CA PRO A 100 7.66 10.78 7.73
C PRO A 100 8.66 10.14 8.69
N PHE A 101 9.27 9.05 8.21
CA PHE A 101 10.38 8.36 8.87
C PHE A 101 11.66 9.22 8.95
N ALA A 102 11.69 10.37 8.26
CA ALA A 102 12.83 11.28 8.20
C ALA A 102 12.39 12.74 8.43
N GLU A 103 12.20 13.15 9.68
CA GLU A 103 12.22 14.58 10.06
C GLU A 103 13.58 15.03 10.63
N ASP A 104 14.54 14.12 10.82
CA ASP A 104 15.86 14.40 11.44
C ASP A 104 17.06 13.95 10.56
N GLY A 105 17.07 14.37 9.29
CA GLY A 105 18.21 14.20 8.37
C GLY A 105 19.10 15.43 8.29
#